data_AF-A0A2E0Y887-F1
#
_entry.id   AF-A0A2E0Y887-F1
#
_cell.length_a   1.000
_cell.length_b   1.000
_cell.length_c   1.000
_cell.angle_alpha   90.00
_cell.angle_beta   90.00
_cell.angle_gamma   90.00
#
_symmetry.space_group_name_H-M   'P 1'
#
loop_
_entity.id
_entity.type
_entity.pdbx_description
1 polymer ?
#
loop_
_entity_poly.entity_id
_entity_poly.type
_entity_poly.pdbx_seq_one_letter_code
_entity_poly.pdbx_strand_id
1 'polypeptide(L)'
;MLLAAPARAGDDDIVQIRQGADALWRTLESMPYAADGQGAPVFTFEFSECPHSQALYRDWTGQLEGVQLRHMFYAVSRRSANEMTALARSRDAADYRAFMDGTKAAPLADDPRLAAAEYNRNVADFNAIMKPLDAVVEPTLRANGVMSGNLISPTLIWREGDAVFASGGYDQAHMARVVERVLASAATGAAPTPAPTGPGPAPAAGGAGPDVVGIRLGMTQAEAVAAIRAYKPGLAIQEHTTEITIQDSNRQPLIVDRYVSEVWGDWNQSVRGYRNGEPIEKLVVVFASPPAAHVVQYVERDIRYVSNDGLAPDVLLASIRDKYGEPTRASSEGRTLLWQYGAPPLNASQFRRWVGSSEVTGRRTSAAYRSPMFPTVGPDMPKNVLQMNDDGISFRFAGQEHVDAGRSLGVHVTPHGQGTSHFRTLLTEGVMAIGSTRYATQQMASAALDEHEQALRQAALKRKGPAL
;
A
#
# COMPACT_ATOMS: atom_id res chain seq x y z
N MET A 1 25.94 -1.64 20.34
CA MET A 1 27.06 -0.92 19.70
C MET A 1 26.48 -0.09 18.56
N LEU A 2 26.04 1.14 18.84
CA LEU A 2 25.63 2.06 17.77
C LEU A 2 26.88 2.72 17.19
N LEU A 3 26.95 2.81 15.87
CA LEU A 3 27.95 3.62 15.18
C LEU A 3 27.46 5.08 15.19
N ALA A 4 28.18 5.95 15.88
CA ALA A 4 27.94 7.39 15.78
C ALA A 4 28.32 7.86 14.38
N ALA A 5 27.36 8.38 13.61
CA ALA A 5 27.66 9.08 12.38
C ALA A 5 28.37 10.40 12.72
N PRO A 6 29.44 10.78 12.01
CA PRO A 6 30.14 12.04 12.28
C PRO A 6 29.25 13.22 11.87
N ALA A 7 28.92 14.08 12.83
CA ALA A 7 28.18 15.32 12.58
C ALA A 7 28.98 16.22 11.63
N ARG A 8 28.37 16.61 10.50
CA ARG A 8 28.93 17.56 9.52
C ARG A 8 28.25 18.92 9.63
N ALA A 9 28.16 19.45 10.85
CA ALA A 9 27.48 20.71 11.13
C ALA A 9 28.05 21.86 10.27
N GLY A 10 27.31 22.21 9.23
CA GLY A 10 27.61 23.27 8.27
C GLY A 10 26.33 23.91 7.77
N ASP A 11 26.41 24.78 6.76
CA ASP A 11 25.20 25.29 6.11
C ASP A 11 24.65 24.33 5.03
N ASP A 12 25.44 23.31 4.66
CA ASP A 12 25.05 22.21 3.76
C ASP A 12 23.88 21.36 4.30
N ASP A 13 23.57 21.43 5.60
CA ASP A 13 22.53 20.63 6.26
C ASP A 13 21.09 21.11 5.92
N ILE A 14 20.89 22.36 5.47
CA ILE A 14 19.57 22.90 5.11
C ILE A 14 19.32 22.78 3.61
N VAL A 15 18.46 21.84 3.24
CA VAL A 15 18.20 21.44 1.85
C VAL A 15 16.89 22.01 1.33
N GLN A 16 16.93 22.66 0.17
CA GLN A 16 15.72 23.06 -0.57
C GLN A 16 15.07 21.84 -1.24
N ILE A 17 13.79 21.60 -0.97
CA ILE A 17 12.98 20.61 -1.66
C ILE A 17 12.58 21.18 -3.02
N ARG A 18 13.21 20.70 -4.09
CA ARG A 18 12.98 21.11 -5.49
C ARG A 18 12.11 20.12 -6.25
N GLN A 19 12.29 18.82 -5.99
CA GLN A 19 11.42 17.77 -6.52
C GLN A 19 10.34 17.46 -5.49
N GLY A 20 9.06 17.46 -5.90
CA GLY A 20 7.94 16.98 -5.06
C GLY A 20 7.42 17.95 -3.98
N ALA A 21 7.88 19.21 -3.93
CA ALA A 21 7.54 20.17 -2.87
C ALA A 21 6.02 20.30 -2.58
N ASP A 22 5.20 20.51 -3.62
CA ASP A 22 3.73 20.64 -3.46
C ASP A 22 3.03 19.34 -3.06
N ALA A 23 3.64 18.19 -3.31
CA ALA A 23 3.11 16.90 -2.86
C ALA A 23 3.46 16.70 -1.38
N LEU A 24 4.72 16.95 -1.01
CA LEU A 24 5.20 16.91 0.37
C LEU A 24 4.38 17.85 1.26
N TRP A 25 4.26 19.14 0.91
CA TRP A 25 3.59 20.14 1.76
C TRP A 25 2.13 19.77 2.05
N ARG A 26 1.35 19.46 1.01
CA ARG A 26 -0.05 19.01 1.17
C ARG A 26 -0.17 17.69 1.95
N THR A 27 0.81 16.79 1.82
CA THR A 27 0.87 15.59 2.66
C THR A 27 1.06 15.96 4.13
N LEU A 28 2.04 16.81 4.46
CA LEU A 28 2.30 17.23 5.84
C LEU A 28 1.10 17.93 6.48
N GLU A 29 0.41 18.79 5.74
CA GLU A 29 -0.84 19.45 6.18
C GLU A 29 -2.00 18.47 6.42
N SER A 30 -1.97 17.28 5.80
CA SER A 30 -3.00 16.25 5.96
C SER A 30 -2.71 15.21 7.05
N MET A 31 -1.46 15.10 7.50
CA MET A 31 -1.03 14.13 8.52
C MET A 31 -1.45 14.60 9.92
N PRO A 32 -1.83 13.70 10.84
CA PRO A 32 -2.09 14.08 12.23
C PRO A 32 -0.80 14.49 12.95
N TYR A 33 -0.85 15.60 13.68
CA TYR A 33 0.25 16.12 14.50
C TYR A 33 -0.28 16.69 15.82
N ALA A 34 0.59 16.81 16.82
CA ALA A 34 0.38 17.69 17.96
C ALA A 34 1.05 19.05 17.70
N ALA A 35 0.38 20.16 18.05
CA ALA A 35 0.87 21.51 17.79
C ALA A 35 1.34 22.19 19.06
N ASP A 36 2.60 22.65 19.10
CA ASP A 36 3.16 23.46 20.17
C ASP A 36 3.59 24.83 19.63
N GLY A 37 3.40 25.89 20.42
CA GLY A 37 3.66 27.27 19.97
C GLY A 37 2.61 27.83 18.98
N GLN A 38 2.91 29.01 18.43
CA GLN A 38 2.03 29.78 17.55
C GLN A 38 2.85 30.56 16.51
N GLY A 39 2.42 30.51 15.25
CA GLY A 39 3.05 31.25 14.15
C GLY A 39 3.34 30.36 12.94
N ALA A 40 4.48 30.55 12.31
CA ALA A 40 4.86 29.83 11.09
C ALA A 40 5.09 28.33 11.36
N PRO A 41 4.53 27.42 10.54
CA PRO A 41 4.56 25.99 10.83
C PRO A 41 5.89 25.33 10.46
N VAL A 42 6.48 24.62 11.42
CA VAL A 42 7.61 23.70 11.23
C VAL A 42 7.15 22.30 11.60
N PHE A 43 7.10 21.39 10.63
CA PHE A 43 6.80 19.98 10.87
C PHE A 43 8.03 19.27 11.40
N THR A 44 7.87 18.49 12.48
CA THR A 44 8.98 17.76 13.11
C THR A 44 8.67 16.26 13.14
N PHE A 45 9.51 15.47 12.46
CA PHE A 45 9.45 14.01 12.55
C PHE A 45 10.45 13.50 13.57
N GLU A 46 9.98 12.80 14.59
CA GLU A 46 10.79 12.43 15.75
C GLU A 46 10.32 11.15 16.45
N PHE A 47 10.99 10.73 17.52
CA PHE A 47 10.50 9.68 18.42
C PHE A 47 11.09 9.87 19.83
N SER A 48 10.32 9.51 20.87
CA SER A 48 10.66 9.75 22.28
C SER A 48 12.00 9.16 22.73
N GLU A 49 12.42 8.06 22.09
CA GLU A 49 13.66 7.34 22.40
C GLU A 49 14.90 7.94 21.71
N CYS A 50 14.76 9.02 20.93
CA CYS A 50 15.87 9.70 20.27
C CYS A 50 16.51 10.77 21.17
N PRO A 51 17.82 10.68 21.51
CA PRO A 51 18.49 11.70 22.33
C PRO A 51 18.50 13.10 21.70
N HIS A 52 18.53 13.19 20.35
CA HIS A 52 18.50 14.45 19.62
C HIS A 52 17.12 15.11 19.66
N SER A 53 16.03 14.34 19.50
CA SER A 53 14.67 14.86 19.66
C SER A 53 14.37 15.25 21.11
N GLN A 54 14.84 14.47 22.08
CA GLN A 54 14.76 14.87 23.50
C GLN A 54 15.54 16.16 23.81
N ALA A 55 16.61 16.45 23.06
CA ALA A 55 17.34 17.72 23.20
C ALA A 55 16.55 18.88 22.57
N LEU A 56 16.05 18.73 21.34
CA LEU A 56 15.12 19.68 20.71
C LEU A 56 13.94 20.03 21.63
N TYR A 57 13.32 19.00 22.23
CA TYR A 57 12.24 19.13 23.21
C TYR A 57 12.64 19.99 24.41
N ARG A 58 13.67 19.61 25.16
CA ARG A 58 14.11 20.33 26.37
C ARG A 58 14.53 21.78 26.08
N ASP A 59 15.16 22.00 24.93
CA ASP A 59 15.78 23.28 24.60
C ASP A 59 14.76 24.30 24.05
N TRP A 60 13.66 23.86 23.41
CA TRP A 60 12.77 24.76 22.63
C TRP A 60 11.26 24.63 22.88
N THR A 61 10.76 23.56 23.50
CA THR A 61 9.30 23.40 23.72
C THR A 61 8.72 24.54 24.55
N GLY A 62 7.66 25.17 24.04
CA GLY A 62 7.03 26.36 24.61
C GLY A 62 7.87 27.64 24.61
N GLN A 63 9.08 27.65 24.03
CA GLN A 63 10.01 28.80 24.05
C GLN A 63 10.09 29.56 22.71
N LEU A 64 9.53 29.00 21.63
CA LEU A 64 9.55 29.60 20.31
C LEU A 64 8.38 30.59 20.10
N GLU A 65 8.67 31.88 20.19
CA GLU A 65 7.76 32.92 19.72
C GLU A 65 7.75 32.98 18.18
N GLY A 66 6.56 33.10 17.56
CA GLY A 66 6.41 33.23 16.11
C GLY A 66 6.55 31.95 15.29
N VAL A 67 6.81 30.80 15.94
CA VAL A 67 6.89 29.47 15.30
C VAL A 67 5.87 28.53 15.94
N GLN A 68 5.24 27.67 15.12
CA GLN A 68 4.46 26.53 15.58
C GLN A 68 5.16 25.23 15.20
N LEU A 69 5.62 24.46 16.18
CA LEU A 69 6.10 23.10 15.96
C LEU A 69 4.90 22.16 15.77
N ARG A 70 4.99 21.28 14.78
CA ARG A 70 3.97 20.28 14.44
C ARG A 70 4.57 18.89 14.56
N HIS A 71 4.47 18.35 15.76
CA HIS A 71 5.12 17.12 16.19
C HIS A 71 4.43 15.89 15.61
N MET A 72 5.21 15.09 14.87
CA MET A 72 4.82 13.80 14.30
C MET A 72 5.81 12.74 14.77
N PHE A 73 5.36 11.84 15.65
CA PHE A 73 6.15 10.66 15.96
C PHE A 73 6.18 9.68 14.79
N TYR A 74 7.28 8.95 14.61
CA TYR A 74 7.36 7.83 13.66
C TYR A 74 7.88 6.54 14.32
N ALA A 75 7.47 5.40 13.78
CA ALA A 75 7.74 4.10 14.39
C ALA A 75 9.14 3.56 14.06
N VAL A 76 10.01 3.50 15.07
CA VAL A 76 11.32 2.80 15.01
C VAL A 76 11.42 1.61 15.98
N SER A 77 10.43 1.48 16.87
CA SER A 77 10.34 0.49 17.94
C SER A 77 8.86 0.22 18.27
N ARG A 78 8.55 -0.85 19.01
CA ARG A 78 7.17 -1.08 19.50
C ARG A 78 6.70 0.04 20.42
N ARG A 79 7.60 0.68 21.19
CA ARG A 79 7.27 1.82 22.06
C ARG A 79 6.88 3.04 21.23
N SER A 80 7.76 3.50 20.33
CA SER A 80 7.50 4.65 19.46
C SER A 80 6.29 4.44 18.55
N ALA A 81 6.02 3.20 18.10
CA ALA A 81 4.78 2.87 17.38
C ALA A 81 3.51 3.10 18.21
N ASN A 82 3.51 2.75 19.50
CA ASN A 82 2.38 2.98 20.40
C ASN A 82 2.22 4.47 20.73
N GLU A 83 3.32 5.18 20.98
CA GLU A 83 3.31 6.62 21.27
C GLU A 83 2.87 7.42 20.04
N MET A 84 3.24 7.00 18.83
CA MET A 84 2.76 7.55 17.56
C MET A 84 1.25 7.41 17.39
N THR A 85 0.66 6.22 17.64
CA THR A 85 -0.80 6.03 17.51
C THR A 85 -1.57 6.82 18.58
N ALA A 86 -1.06 6.86 19.81
CA ALA A 86 -1.63 7.66 20.88
C ALA A 86 -1.59 9.17 20.56
N LEU A 87 -0.46 9.68 20.07
CA LEU A 87 -0.30 11.10 19.75
C LEU A 87 -1.08 11.53 18.50
N ALA A 88 -1.12 10.71 17.44
CA ALA A 88 -1.94 10.97 16.25
C ALA A 88 -3.44 11.09 16.57
N ARG A 89 -3.88 10.39 17.62
CA ARG A 89 -5.24 10.39 18.16
C ARG A 89 -5.54 11.56 19.09
N SER A 90 -4.66 11.87 20.06
CA SER A 90 -4.90 12.97 21.00
C SER A 90 -4.61 14.34 20.41
N ARG A 91 -3.56 14.46 19.58
CA ARG A 91 -3.08 15.71 18.96
C ARG A 91 -2.76 16.82 19.97
N ASP A 92 -2.58 16.45 21.23
CA ASP A 92 -2.34 17.34 22.34
C ASP A 92 -0.82 17.49 22.55
N ALA A 93 -0.36 18.74 22.67
CA ALA A 93 1.02 19.03 23.03
C ALA A 93 1.37 18.39 24.39
N ALA A 94 0.49 18.45 25.39
CA ALA A 94 0.74 17.89 26.71
C ALA A 94 1.04 16.38 26.67
N ASP A 95 0.38 15.64 25.76
CA ASP A 95 0.67 14.24 25.49
C ASP A 95 2.05 14.04 24.87
N TYR A 96 2.41 14.83 23.85
CA TYR A 96 3.76 14.81 23.26
C TYR A 96 4.83 15.03 24.32
N ARG A 97 4.69 16.10 25.14
CA ARG A 97 5.64 16.42 26.22
C ARG A 97 5.79 15.23 27.19
N ALA A 98 4.66 14.65 27.63
CA ALA A 98 4.67 13.53 28.56
C ALA A 98 5.27 12.23 27.98
N PHE A 99 5.16 11.99 26.66
CA PHE A 99 5.89 10.90 26.00
C PHE A 99 7.40 11.19 25.87
N MET A 100 7.79 12.43 25.57
CA MET A 100 9.21 12.85 25.46
C MET A 100 9.94 12.76 26.81
N ASP A 101 9.28 13.16 27.91
CA ASP A 101 9.79 12.98 29.28
C ASP A 101 9.68 11.53 29.80
N GLY A 102 8.99 10.64 29.07
CA GLY A 102 8.71 9.26 29.51
C GLY A 102 7.80 9.17 30.73
N THR A 103 7.09 10.24 31.09
CA THR A 103 6.13 10.30 32.21
C THR A 103 4.77 9.71 31.84
N LYS A 104 4.44 9.64 30.54
CA LYS A 104 3.30 8.90 30.00
C LYS A 104 3.78 7.68 29.22
N ALA A 105 3.21 6.52 29.51
CA ALA A 105 3.32 5.34 28.66
C ALA A 105 2.10 5.27 27.72
N ALA A 106 2.33 5.00 26.43
CA ALA A 106 1.24 4.74 25.50
C ALA A 106 0.64 3.34 25.71
N PRO A 107 -0.68 3.15 25.54
CA PRO A 107 -1.29 1.82 25.51
C PRO A 107 -0.60 0.93 24.48
N LEU A 108 -0.41 -0.35 24.80
CA LEU A 108 0.11 -1.32 23.83
C LEU A 108 -0.89 -1.47 22.69
N ALA A 109 -0.54 -1.04 21.48
CA ALA A 109 -1.45 -1.08 20.33
C ALA A 109 -1.92 -2.50 19.98
N ASP A 110 -1.15 -3.50 20.43
CA ASP A 110 -1.27 -4.93 20.22
C ASP A 110 -1.55 -5.74 21.52
N ASP A 111 -2.10 -5.13 22.59
CA ASP A 111 -2.59 -5.90 23.74
C ASP A 111 -3.81 -6.76 23.31
N PRO A 112 -3.75 -8.11 23.42
CA PRO A 112 -4.85 -9.00 23.03
C PRO A 112 -6.12 -8.87 23.90
N ARG A 113 -6.12 -7.98 24.90
CA ARG A 113 -7.29 -7.60 25.71
C ARG A 113 -8.07 -6.42 25.13
N LEU A 114 -7.51 -5.68 24.17
CA LEU A 114 -8.22 -4.59 23.51
C LEU A 114 -9.47 -5.11 22.79
N ALA A 115 -10.53 -4.32 22.77
CA ALA A 115 -11.66 -4.58 21.89
C ALA A 115 -11.20 -4.46 20.42
N ALA A 116 -11.73 -5.30 19.53
CA ALA A 116 -11.34 -5.28 18.11
C ALA A 116 -11.47 -3.90 17.45
N ALA A 117 -12.49 -3.12 17.84
CA ALA A 117 -12.68 -1.74 17.37
C ALA A 117 -11.59 -0.74 17.84
N GLU A 118 -10.91 -1.02 18.96
CA GLU A 118 -9.78 -0.23 19.44
C GLU A 118 -8.48 -0.67 18.77
N TYR A 119 -8.29 -1.97 18.55
CA TYR A 119 -7.19 -2.49 17.73
C TYR A 119 -7.25 -1.95 16.29
N ASN A 120 -8.42 -2.03 15.62
CA ASN A 120 -8.63 -1.45 14.28
C ASN A 120 -8.31 0.05 14.27
N ARG A 121 -8.67 0.79 15.33
CA ARG A 121 -8.35 2.21 15.47
C ARG A 121 -6.84 2.46 15.63
N ASN A 122 -6.14 1.67 16.43
CA ASN A 122 -4.68 1.74 16.55
C ASN A 122 -4.01 1.50 15.19
N VAL A 123 -4.48 0.51 14.43
CA VAL A 123 -4.01 0.22 13.06
C VAL A 123 -4.32 1.38 12.10
N ALA A 124 -5.50 2.00 12.19
CA ALA A 124 -5.86 3.16 11.38
C ALA A 124 -4.98 4.38 11.69
N ASP A 125 -4.78 4.72 12.97
CA ASP A 125 -3.93 5.82 13.42
C ASP A 125 -2.45 5.57 13.03
N PHE A 126 -1.97 4.33 13.10
CA PHE A 126 -0.61 3.95 12.66
C PHE A 126 -0.42 4.21 11.17
N ASN A 127 -1.40 3.77 10.37
CA ASN A 127 -1.41 3.98 8.92
C ASN A 127 -1.56 5.46 8.54
N ALA A 128 -2.22 6.29 9.34
CA ALA A 128 -2.35 7.72 9.06
C ALA A 128 -1.00 8.47 9.07
N ILE A 129 -0.02 7.99 9.84
CA ILE A 129 1.36 8.51 9.82
C ILE A 129 2.24 7.75 8.82
N MET A 130 2.30 6.42 8.91
CA MET A 130 3.32 5.67 8.16
C MET A 130 3.03 5.64 6.66
N LYS A 131 1.76 5.69 6.22
CA LYS A 131 1.44 5.65 4.80
C LYS A 131 1.91 6.87 4.01
N PRO A 132 1.65 8.13 4.44
CA PRO A 132 2.18 9.29 3.73
C PRO A 132 3.69 9.43 3.93
N LEU A 133 4.23 8.94 5.06
CA LEU A 133 5.68 8.91 5.30
C LEU A 133 6.41 8.05 4.25
N ASP A 134 6.02 6.80 4.09
CA ASP A 134 6.60 5.84 3.13
C ASP A 134 6.35 6.25 1.67
N ALA A 135 5.17 6.80 1.37
CA ALA A 135 4.72 7.05 0.00
C ALA A 135 5.15 8.41 -0.56
N VAL A 136 5.32 9.43 0.29
CA VAL A 136 5.58 10.82 -0.13
C VAL A 136 6.76 11.44 0.60
N VAL A 137 6.80 11.38 1.94
CA VAL A 137 7.81 12.11 2.73
C VAL A 137 9.21 11.54 2.51
N GLU A 138 9.47 10.28 2.85
CA GLU A 138 10.80 9.69 2.66
C GLU A 138 11.27 9.73 1.19
N PRO A 139 10.45 9.36 0.18
CA PRO A 139 10.86 9.44 -1.21
C PRO A 139 11.25 10.86 -1.64
N THR A 140 10.52 11.88 -1.16
CA THR A 140 10.81 13.29 -1.50
C THR A 140 12.10 13.78 -0.83
N LEU A 141 12.25 13.55 0.47
CA LEU A 141 13.46 13.95 1.21
C LEU A 141 14.71 13.25 0.63
N ARG A 142 14.61 11.96 0.31
CA ARG A 142 15.68 11.17 -0.32
C ARG A 142 16.00 11.63 -1.74
N ALA A 143 15.00 12.02 -2.55
CA ALA A 143 15.20 12.53 -3.91
C ALA A 143 15.88 13.91 -3.95
N ASN A 144 15.76 14.70 -2.89
CA ASN A 144 16.42 16.02 -2.77
C ASN A 144 17.75 15.96 -1.99
N GLY A 145 18.16 14.79 -1.49
CA GLY A 145 19.46 14.59 -0.83
C GLY A 145 19.47 14.84 0.69
N VAL A 146 18.32 15.13 1.32
CA VAL A 146 18.21 15.35 2.78
C VAL A 146 18.65 14.13 3.59
N MET A 147 18.49 12.93 3.02
CA MET A 147 18.95 11.68 3.61
C MET A 147 19.27 10.62 2.54
N SER A 148 20.20 9.73 2.85
CA SER A 148 20.58 8.58 2.00
C SER A 148 19.95 7.25 2.43
N GLY A 149 19.48 7.16 3.68
CA GLY A 149 18.96 5.95 4.31
C GLY A 149 17.52 6.12 4.80
N ASN A 150 17.28 5.78 6.06
CA ASN A 150 16.02 6.01 6.78
C ASN A 150 15.91 7.48 7.23
N LEU A 151 14.70 7.93 7.56
CA LEU A 151 14.43 9.22 8.19
C LEU A 151 15.32 9.47 9.42
N ILE A 152 15.92 10.67 9.47
CA ILE A 152 16.81 11.13 10.55
C ILE A 152 15.94 11.77 11.65
N SER A 153 16.27 11.57 12.93
CA SER A 153 15.49 12.09 14.05
C SER A 153 16.26 13.18 14.81
N PRO A 154 15.69 14.38 15.02
CA PRO A 154 14.49 14.89 14.36
C PRO A 154 14.73 15.19 12.87
N THR A 155 13.69 15.20 12.03
CA THR A 155 13.69 15.86 10.71
C THR A 155 12.77 17.07 10.77
N LEU A 156 13.27 18.24 10.40
CA LEU A 156 12.56 19.52 10.39
C LEU A 156 12.14 19.87 8.95
N ILE A 157 10.89 20.28 8.72
CA ILE A 157 10.40 20.70 7.39
C ILE A 157 9.55 21.97 7.51
N TRP A 158 9.84 23.00 6.71
CA TRP A 158 9.14 24.29 6.72
C TRP A 158 9.03 24.89 5.31
N ARG A 159 8.38 26.05 5.21
CA ARG A 159 8.16 26.76 3.94
C ARG A 159 8.53 28.23 4.08
N GLU A 160 9.18 28.78 3.05
CA GLU A 160 9.57 30.19 2.93
C GLU A 160 9.03 30.72 1.60
N GLY A 161 7.96 31.52 1.64
CA GLY A 161 7.20 31.87 0.43
C GLY A 161 6.64 30.62 -0.24
N ASP A 162 7.13 30.28 -1.45
CA ASP A 162 6.78 29.06 -2.17
C ASP A 162 7.85 27.96 -2.12
N ALA A 163 9.01 28.22 -1.51
CA ALA A 163 10.06 27.22 -1.37
C ALA A 163 9.87 26.37 -0.10
N VAL A 164 9.88 25.05 -0.22
CA VAL A 164 9.90 24.12 0.92
C VAL A 164 11.35 23.77 1.25
N PHE A 165 11.71 23.76 2.53
CA PHE A 165 13.03 23.41 3.03
C PHE A 165 12.93 22.29 4.07
N ALA A 166 13.99 21.48 4.16
CA ALA A 166 14.12 20.43 5.16
C ALA A 166 15.55 20.32 5.70
N SER A 167 15.67 19.77 6.90
CA SER A 167 16.93 19.41 7.55
C SER A 167 16.76 18.16 8.43
N GLY A 168 17.84 17.44 8.73
CA GLY A 168 17.85 16.27 9.59
C GLY A 168 18.93 16.34 10.68
N GLY A 169 18.56 15.93 11.90
CA GLY A 169 19.40 15.98 13.09
C GLY A 169 19.08 17.18 13.99
N TYR A 170 19.82 17.31 15.09
CA TYR A 170 19.69 18.44 16.02
C TYR A 170 20.99 18.76 16.73
N ASP A 171 21.35 20.05 16.68
CA ASP A 171 22.10 20.78 17.69
C ASP A 171 21.47 22.19 17.86
N GLN A 172 21.81 22.90 18.94
CA GLN A 172 21.22 24.20 19.27
C GLN A 172 21.52 25.29 18.22
N ALA A 173 22.72 25.31 17.65
CA ALA A 173 23.10 26.30 16.63
C ALA A 173 22.42 26.00 15.29
N HIS A 174 22.22 24.72 14.95
CA HIS A 174 21.42 24.31 13.80
C HIS A 174 19.96 24.76 13.96
N MET A 175 19.32 24.47 15.09
CA MET A 175 17.92 24.87 15.31
C MET A 175 17.76 26.40 15.31
N ALA A 176 18.72 27.14 15.88
CA ALA A 176 18.71 28.60 15.80
C ALA A 176 18.71 29.12 14.33
N ARG A 177 19.50 28.52 13.43
CA ARG A 177 19.48 28.88 11.98
C ARG A 177 18.14 28.54 11.31
N VAL A 178 17.49 27.44 11.70
CA VAL A 178 16.14 27.10 11.19
C VAL A 178 15.10 28.11 11.69
N VAL A 179 15.11 28.45 12.97
CA VAL A 179 14.19 29.42 13.59
C VAL A 179 14.36 30.81 12.99
N GLU A 180 15.59 31.30 12.84
CA GLU A 180 15.90 32.58 12.21
C GLU A 180 15.31 32.66 10.79
N ARG A 181 15.51 31.62 9.97
CA ARG A 181 14.97 31.54 8.61
C ARG A 181 13.43 31.49 8.57
N VAL A 182 12.81 30.70 9.44
CA VAL A 182 11.35 30.61 9.56
C VAL A 182 10.76 31.99 9.92
N LEU A 183 11.32 32.68 10.92
CA LEU A 183 10.87 34.00 11.34
C LEU A 183 11.12 35.09 10.27
N ALA A 184 12.27 35.07 9.59
CA ALA A 184 12.56 35.97 8.47
C ALA A 184 11.59 35.80 7.30
N SER A 185 11.19 34.56 6.99
CA SER A 185 10.19 34.29 5.96
C SER A 185 8.79 34.75 6.37
N ALA A 186 8.42 34.60 7.65
CA ALA A 186 7.16 35.08 8.20
C ALA A 186 7.08 36.62 8.21
N ALA A 187 8.21 37.31 8.42
CA ALA A 187 8.28 38.77 8.35
C ALA A 187 8.18 39.34 6.92
N THR A 188 8.47 38.53 5.90
CA THR A 188 8.41 38.93 4.47
C THR A 188 7.17 38.45 3.73
N GLY A 189 6.50 37.39 4.21
CA GLY A 189 5.33 36.78 3.59
C GLY A 189 4.00 37.43 3.99
N ALA A 190 3.10 37.64 3.02
CA ALA A 190 1.74 38.09 3.29
C ALA A 190 0.96 37.08 4.14
N ALA A 191 0.02 37.58 4.97
CA ALA A 191 -0.78 36.76 5.88
C ALA A 191 -1.45 35.58 5.15
N PRO A 192 -1.43 34.36 5.73
CA PRO A 192 -1.91 33.17 5.05
C PRO A 192 -3.41 33.27 4.76
N THR A 193 -3.76 33.32 3.47
CA THR A 193 -5.16 33.28 3.02
C THR A 193 -5.83 32.02 3.56
N PRO A 194 -6.94 32.13 4.32
CA PRO A 194 -7.59 30.96 4.91
C PRO A 194 -8.08 30.01 3.81
N ALA A 195 -7.81 28.71 3.98
CA ALA A 195 -8.15 27.69 2.99
C ALA A 195 -9.68 27.65 2.74
N PRO A 196 -10.13 27.62 1.47
CA PRO A 196 -11.55 27.69 1.15
C PRO A 196 -12.29 26.41 1.56
N THR A 197 -13.22 26.53 2.50
CA THR A 197 -14.13 25.47 2.95
C THR A 197 -15.24 25.18 1.93
N GLY A 198 -14.85 24.66 0.76
CA GLY A 198 -15.77 24.22 -0.28
C GLY A 198 -16.41 22.84 0.03
N PRO A 199 -17.68 22.61 -0.33
CA PRO A 199 -18.29 21.29 -0.24
C PRO A 199 -17.66 20.30 -1.22
N GLY A 200 -17.55 19.02 -0.82
CA GLY A 200 -16.84 17.99 -1.59
C GLY A 200 -17.48 17.66 -2.95
N PRO A 201 -16.68 17.29 -3.96
CA PRO A 201 -17.16 17.03 -5.32
C PRO A 201 -17.95 15.71 -5.43
N ALA A 202 -18.94 15.70 -6.31
CA ALA A 202 -19.71 14.51 -6.70
C ALA A 202 -18.84 13.50 -7.48
N PRO A 203 -19.18 12.19 -7.45
CA PRO A 203 -18.39 11.16 -8.15
C PRO A 203 -18.46 11.33 -9.67
N ALA A 204 -17.29 11.36 -10.31
CA ALA A 204 -17.17 11.46 -11.76
C ALA A 204 -17.46 10.11 -12.45
N ALA A 205 -18.24 10.14 -13.54
CA ALA A 205 -18.54 8.96 -14.35
C ALA A 205 -17.38 8.63 -15.30
N GLY A 206 -16.89 7.39 -15.25
CA GLY A 206 -15.87 6.85 -16.17
C GLY A 206 -14.46 7.41 -15.96
N GLY A 207 -13.58 6.62 -15.33
CA GLY A 207 -12.19 7.03 -15.10
C GLY A 207 -11.42 7.29 -16.39
N ALA A 208 -10.71 8.42 -16.47
CA ALA A 208 -9.82 8.74 -17.58
C ALA A 208 -8.58 7.83 -17.56
N GLY A 209 -8.42 6.99 -18.57
CA GLY A 209 -7.33 6.04 -18.71
C GLY A 209 -7.55 5.07 -19.88
N PRO A 210 -6.56 4.24 -20.23
CA PRO A 210 -6.69 3.24 -21.28
C PRO A 210 -7.62 2.09 -20.86
N ASP A 211 -8.15 1.37 -21.85
CA ASP A 211 -8.92 0.14 -21.65
C ASP A 211 -8.11 -1.14 -21.90
N VAL A 212 -8.48 -2.20 -21.19
CA VAL A 212 -8.14 -3.58 -21.56
C VAL A 212 -9.36 -4.18 -22.25
N VAL A 213 -9.30 -4.34 -23.57
CA VAL A 213 -10.38 -4.84 -24.43
C VAL A 213 -11.75 -4.15 -24.21
N GLY A 214 -11.73 -2.82 -24.06
CA GLY A 214 -12.91 -2.01 -23.76
C GLY A 214 -13.26 -1.89 -22.27
N ILE A 215 -12.71 -2.75 -21.40
CA ILE A 215 -12.92 -2.73 -19.95
C ILE A 215 -12.05 -1.62 -19.33
N ARG A 216 -12.64 -0.78 -18.45
CA ARG A 216 -11.97 0.33 -17.76
C ARG A 216 -12.19 0.26 -16.24
N LEU A 217 -11.26 0.87 -15.50
CA LEU A 217 -11.43 1.10 -14.06
C LEU A 217 -12.66 1.99 -13.80
N GLY A 218 -13.43 1.66 -12.76
CA GLY A 218 -14.67 2.37 -12.43
C GLY A 218 -15.93 1.93 -13.20
N MET A 219 -15.83 0.98 -14.14
CA MET A 219 -17.01 0.34 -14.74
C MET A 219 -17.78 -0.50 -13.71
N THR A 220 -19.09 -0.61 -13.86
CA THR A 220 -19.92 -1.58 -13.13
C THR A 220 -19.71 -3.02 -13.62
N GLN A 221 -20.17 -4.01 -12.86
CA GLN A 221 -20.20 -5.42 -13.29
C GLN A 221 -20.91 -5.61 -14.64
N ALA A 222 -22.04 -4.94 -14.86
CA ALA A 222 -22.81 -5.04 -16.10
C ALA A 222 -22.03 -4.50 -17.31
N GLU A 223 -21.34 -3.37 -17.17
CA GLU A 223 -20.51 -2.78 -18.23
C GLU A 223 -19.28 -3.65 -18.53
N ALA A 224 -18.62 -4.19 -17.50
CA ALA A 224 -17.48 -5.10 -17.69
C ALA A 224 -17.89 -6.41 -18.38
N VAL A 225 -19.01 -7.02 -17.98
CA VAL A 225 -19.58 -8.21 -18.66
C VAL A 225 -19.96 -7.88 -20.10
N ALA A 226 -20.54 -6.70 -20.36
CA ALA A 226 -20.85 -6.25 -21.72
C ALA A 226 -19.59 -6.06 -22.57
N ALA A 227 -18.52 -5.48 -22.02
CA ALA A 227 -17.23 -5.31 -22.71
C ALA A 227 -16.56 -6.65 -23.04
N ILE A 228 -16.54 -7.63 -22.12
CA ILE A 228 -16.04 -8.99 -22.39
C ILE A 228 -16.82 -9.63 -23.57
N ARG A 229 -18.16 -9.54 -23.54
CA ARG A 229 -19.02 -10.07 -24.63
C ARG A 229 -18.80 -9.36 -25.95
N ALA A 230 -18.64 -8.03 -25.95
CA ALA A 230 -18.39 -7.24 -27.16
C ALA A 230 -17.02 -7.52 -27.77
N TYR A 231 -16.00 -7.75 -26.93
CA TYR A 231 -14.65 -8.08 -27.37
C TYR A 231 -14.57 -9.47 -28.03
N LYS A 232 -15.06 -10.51 -27.37
CA LYS A 232 -14.99 -11.90 -27.87
C LYS A 232 -16.24 -12.68 -27.44
N PRO A 233 -17.33 -12.64 -28.24
CA PRO A 233 -18.64 -13.24 -27.88
C PRO A 233 -18.63 -14.74 -27.55
N GLY A 234 -17.57 -15.46 -27.93
CA GLY A 234 -17.39 -16.89 -27.64
C GLY A 234 -16.74 -17.23 -26.30
N LEU A 235 -16.32 -16.23 -25.49
CA LEU A 235 -15.80 -16.48 -24.14
C LEU A 235 -16.93 -16.93 -23.21
N ALA A 236 -16.67 -17.98 -22.42
CA ALA A 236 -17.51 -18.33 -21.29
C ALA A 236 -17.28 -17.31 -20.17
N ILE A 237 -18.38 -16.79 -19.61
CA ILE A 237 -18.32 -15.83 -18.51
C ILE A 237 -18.72 -16.54 -17.22
N GLN A 238 -17.79 -16.56 -16.26
CA GLN A 238 -17.95 -17.17 -14.95
C GLN A 238 -17.91 -16.07 -13.89
N GLU A 239 -18.89 -16.03 -12.99
CA GLU A 239 -18.95 -15.06 -11.90
C GLU A 239 -18.54 -15.72 -10.58
N HIS A 240 -17.51 -15.17 -9.94
CA HIS A 240 -16.97 -15.65 -8.67
C HIS A 240 -17.49 -14.79 -7.54
N THR A 241 -18.33 -15.39 -6.68
CA THR A 241 -18.88 -14.71 -5.50
C THR A 241 -17.99 -14.96 -4.29
N THR A 242 -17.63 -13.89 -3.57
CA THR A 242 -16.97 -13.97 -2.26
C THR A 242 -17.99 -13.71 -1.16
N GLU A 243 -17.95 -14.56 -0.12
CA GLU A 243 -18.70 -14.37 1.11
C GLU A 243 -17.88 -13.54 2.10
N ILE A 244 -18.46 -12.47 2.64
CA ILE A 244 -17.88 -11.75 3.78
C ILE A 244 -18.37 -12.46 5.04
N THR A 245 -17.44 -12.95 5.85
CA THR A 245 -17.72 -13.68 7.09
C THR A 245 -17.10 -12.98 8.29
N ILE A 246 -17.87 -12.91 9.38
CA ILE A 246 -17.42 -12.41 10.68
C ILE A 246 -17.52 -13.53 11.70
N GLN A 247 -16.88 -13.39 12.86
CA GLN A 247 -17.17 -14.28 13.99
C GLN A 247 -18.33 -13.75 14.84
N ASP A 248 -19.23 -14.65 15.26
CA ASP A 248 -20.23 -14.38 16.28
C ASP A 248 -19.64 -14.47 17.71
N SER A 249 -20.46 -14.24 18.74
CA SER A 249 -20.04 -14.34 20.15
C SER A 249 -19.54 -15.74 20.55
N ASN A 250 -19.87 -16.77 19.77
CA ASN A 250 -19.49 -18.17 19.97
C ASN A 250 -18.36 -18.60 19.01
N ARG A 251 -17.70 -17.63 18.35
CA ARG A 251 -16.67 -17.80 17.32
C ARG A 251 -17.11 -18.60 16.08
N GLN A 252 -18.41 -18.72 15.84
CA GLN A 252 -18.93 -19.34 14.62
C GLN A 252 -18.86 -18.34 13.46
N PRO A 253 -18.51 -18.78 12.24
CA PRO A 253 -18.50 -17.92 11.06
C PRO A 253 -19.94 -17.57 10.66
N LEU A 254 -20.27 -16.29 10.73
CA LEU A 254 -21.52 -15.71 10.25
C LEU A 254 -21.26 -15.01 8.92
N ILE A 255 -21.87 -15.50 7.84
CA ILE A 255 -21.90 -14.79 6.55
C ILE A 255 -22.77 -13.54 6.74
N VAL A 256 -22.19 -12.37 6.51
CA VAL A 256 -22.88 -11.08 6.61
C VAL A 256 -23.24 -10.49 5.25
N ASP A 257 -22.45 -10.77 4.22
CA ASP A 257 -22.68 -10.26 2.87
C ASP A 257 -22.08 -11.20 1.79
N ARG A 258 -22.52 -11.04 0.53
CA ARG A 258 -22.05 -11.77 -0.65
C ARG A 258 -21.99 -10.83 -1.85
N TYR A 259 -20.84 -10.79 -2.52
CA TYR A 259 -20.63 -9.95 -3.71
C TYR A 259 -19.83 -10.69 -4.80
N VAL A 260 -20.01 -10.31 -6.07
CA VAL A 260 -19.23 -10.86 -7.18
C VAL A 260 -17.84 -10.20 -7.15
N SER A 261 -16.88 -10.87 -6.51
CA SER A 261 -15.52 -10.34 -6.39
C SER A 261 -14.79 -10.36 -7.73
N GLU A 262 -15.02 -11.39 -8.56
CA GLU A 262 -14.37 -11.53 -9.86
C GLU A 262 -15.35 -11.99 -10.95
N VAL A 263 -15.15 -11.50 -12.18
CA VAL A 263 -15.77 -12.03 -13.40
C VAL A 263 -14.66 -12.51 -14.32
N TRP A 264 -14.68 -13.80 -14.65
CA TRP A 264 -13.71 -14.42 -15.57
C TRP A 264 -14.33 -14.57 -16.96
N GLY A 265 -13.63 -14.13 -17.99
CA GLY A 265 -13.92 -14.47 -19.38
C GLY A 265 -12.89 -15.48 -19.87
N ASP A 266 -13.20 -16.78 -19.86
CA ASP A 266 -12.28 -17.84 -20.27
C ASP A 266 -12.82 -18.68 -21.44
N TRP A 267 -11.93 -19.43 -22.09
CA TRP A 267 -12.36 -20.55 -22.92
C TRP A 267 -12.67 -21.72 -21.99
N ASN A 268 -13.95 -22.08 -21.91
CA ASN A 268 -14.47 -23.13 -21.04
C ASN A 268 -13.61 -24.40 -21.11
N GLN A 269 -12.90 -24.68 -20.02
CA GLN A 269 -11.82 -25.67 -19.92
C GLN A 269 -12.27 -27.13 -20.16
N SER A 270 -13.57 -27.37 -20.28
CA SER A 270 -14.12 -28.66 -20.77
C SER A 270 -13.78 -28.94 -22.24
N VAL A 271 -13.54 -27.91 -23.06
CA VAL A 271 -13.08 -28.06 -24.45
C VAL A 271 -11.57 -28.31 -24.49
N ARG A 272 -11.15 -29.51 -24.07
CA ARG A 272 -9.74 -29.96 -24.00
C ARG A 272 -9.02 -30.09 -25.36
N GLY A 273 -9.62 -29.65 -26.45
CA GLY A 273 -8.97 -29.57 -27.75
C GLY A 273 -8.49 -28.15 -28.02
N TYR A 274 -7.18 -27.96 -28.14
CA TYR A 274 -6.60 -26.74 -28.72
C TYR A 274 -7.18 -26.53 -30.13
N ARG A 275 -8.15 -25.62 -30.28
CA ARG A 275 -8.79 -25.38 -31.57
C ARG A 275 -7.84 -24.64 -32.49
N ASN A 276 -7.37 -25.35 -33.51
CA ASN A 276 -6.77 -24.80 -34.73
C ASN A 276 -5.55 -23.87 -34.53
N GLY A 277 -4.85 -23.97 -33.40
CA GLY A 277 -3.71 -23.11 -33.06
C GLY A 277 -4.08 -21.70 -32.56
N GLU A 278 -5.35 -21.40 -32.31
CA GLU A 278 -5.74 -20.11 -31.72
C GLU A 278 -5.10 -19.91 -30.32
N PRO A 279 -4.64 -18.69 -29.99
CA PRO A 279 -4.14 -18.39 -28.64
C PRO A 279 -5.22 -18.58 -27.58
N ILE A 280 -4.87 -19.29 -26.50
CA ILE A 280 -5.73 -19.41 -25.33
C ILE A 280 -5.74 -18.06 -24.62
N GLU A 281 -6.92 -17.55 -24.32
CA GLU A 281 -7.11 -16.24 -23.71
C GLU A 281 -7.99 -16.34 -22.47
N LYS A 282 -7.56 -15.69 -21.39
CA LYS A 282 -8.33 -15.51 -20.15
C LYS A 282 -8.34 -14.03 -19.76
N LEU A 283 -9.52 -13.49 -19.54
CA LEU A 283 -9.75 -12.20 -18.89
C LEU A 283 -10.18 -12.45 -17.45
N VAL A 284 -9.70 -11.63 -16.51
CA VAL A 284 -10.22 -11.57 -15.13
C VAL A 284 -10.51 -10.12 -14.79
N VAL A 285 -11.74 -9.82 -14.41
CA VAL A 285 -12.13 -8.50 -13.92
C VAL A 285 -12.42 -8.62 -12.44
N VAL A 286 -11.83 -7.76 -11.61
CA VAL A 286 -12.01 -7.78 -10.15
C VAL A 286 -12.66 -6.48 -9.68
N PHE A 287 -13.71 -6.63 -8.88
CA PHE A 287 -14.55 -5.54 -8.39
C PHE A 287 -14.14 -5.10 -6.99
N ALA A 288 -14.44 -3.86 -6.64
CA ALA A 288 -14.26 -3.36 -5.28
C ALA A 288 -15.14 -4.16 -4.29
N SER A 289 -14.54 -4.51 -3.15
CA SER A 289 -15.23 -5.17 -2.05
C SER A 289 -16.18 -4.21 -1.34
N PRO A 290 -17.35 -4.68 -0.86
CA PRO A 290 -18.28 -3.86 -0.09
C PRO A 290 -17.65 -3.12 1.10
N PRO A 291 -18.22 -1.97 1.49
CA PRO A 291 -19.31 -1.24 0.80
C PRO A 291 -18.76 -0.16 -0.16
N ALA A 292 -17.49 -0.24 -0.56
CA ALA A 292 -17.01 0.59 -1.65
C ALA A 292 -17.86 0.32 -2.91
N ALA A 293 -18.12 1.36 -3.71
CA ALA A 293 -18.99 1.26 -4.88
C ALA A 293 -18.56 0.09 -5.77
N HIS A 294 -19.51 -0.76 -6.17
CA HIS A 294 -19.20 -2.06 -6.76
C HIS A 294 -18.78 -1.94 -8.23
N VAL A 295 -17.53 -1.50 -8.43
CA VAL A 295 -16.93 -1.17 -9.73
C VAL A 295 -15.57 -1.86 -9.92
N VAL A 296 -15.14 -1.98 -11.17
CA VAL A 296 -13.85 -2.55 -11.56
C VAL A 296 -12.71 -1.79 -10.90
N GLN A 297 -11.96 -2.49 -10.03
CA GLN A 297 -10.71 -2.00 -9.44
C GLN A 297 -9.46 -2.56 -10.14
N TYR A 298 -9.60 -3.65 -10.91
CA TYR A 298 -8.48 -4.36 -11.54
C TYR A 298 -8.96 -5.23 -12.74
N VAL A 299 -8.11 -5.38 -13.76
CA VAL A 299 -8.33 -6.24 -14.94
C VAL A 299 -7.04 -6.99 -15.31
N GLU A 300 -7.12 -8.32 -15.44
CA GLU A 300 -6.10 -9.21 -15.99
C GLU A 300 -6.41 -9.58 -17.44
N ARG A 301 -5.37 -9.80 -18.25
CA ARG A 301 -5.47 -10.44 -19.57
C ARG A 301 -4.28 -11.36 -19.78
N ASP A 302 -4.53 -12.66 -19.74
CA ASP A 302 -3.59 -13.74 -20.03
C ASP A 302 -3.80 -14.21 -21.48
N ILE A 303 -2.74 -14.29 -22.27
CA ILE A 303 -2.74 -14.82 -23.64
C ILE A 303 -1.59 -15.81 -23.76
N ARG A 304 -1.89 -17.04 -24.22
CA ARG A 304 -0.91 -18.12 -24.40
C ARG A 304 -0.98 -18.65 -25.82
N TYR A 305 0.12 -18.51 -26.54
CA TYR A 305 0.26 -19.05 -27.90
C TYR A 305 0.54 -20.55 -27.81
N VAL A 306 0.00 -21.33 -28.75
CA VAL A 306 0.03 -22.81 -28.72
C VAL A 306 1.25 -23.37 -29.49
N SER A 307 2.05 -22.48 -30.06
CA SER A 307 3.12 -22.76 -31.03
C SER A 307 4.08 -21.56 -31.10
N ASN A 308 5.16 -21.69 -31.88
CA ASN A 308 6.07 -20.59 -32.22
C ASN A 308 5.44 -19.49 -33.08
N ASP A 309 4.12 -19.54 -33.35
CA ASP A 309 3.37 -18.52 -34.09
C ASP A 309 3.00 -17.29 -33.22
N GLY A 310 3.56 -17.21 -32.00
CA GLY A 310 3.52 -15.99 -31.19
C GLY A 310 4.23 -14.82 -31.85
N LEU A 311 3.72 -13.60 -31.63
CA LEU A 311 4.39 -12.39 -32.10
C LEU A 311 5.80 -12.31 -31.52
N ALA A 312 6.79 -12.02 -32.38
CA ALA A 312 8.16 -11.75 -31.94
C ALA A 312 8.15 -10.67 -30.84
N PRO A 313 8.92 -10.81 -29.73
CA PRO A 313 8.79 -9.96 -28.55
C PRO A 313 8.83 -8.46 -28.86
N ASP A 314 9.70 -8.02 -29.78
CA ASP A 314 9.83 -6.62 -30.18
C ASP A 314 8.60 -6.08 -30.92
N VAL A 315 7.94 -6.92 -31.73
CA VAL A 315 6.69 -6.59 -32.44
C VAL A 315 5.53 -6.48 -31.44
N LEU A 316 5.48 -7.40 -30.47
CA LEU A 316 4.51 -7.33 -29.38
C LEU A 316 4.71 -6.06 -28.53
N LEU A 317 5.96 -5.77 -28.13
CA LEU A 317 6.32 -4.54 -27.40
C LEU A 317 5.98 -3.27 -28.18
N ALA A 318 6.22 -3.23 -29.49
CA ALA A 318 5.86 -2.11 -30.36
C ALA A 318 4.33 -1.90 -30.42
N SER A 319 3.55 -2.95 -30.68
CA SER A 319 2.08 -2.85 -30.75
C SER A 319 1.42 -2.43 -29.43
N ILE A 320 2.02 -2.76 -28.29
CA ILE A 320 1.51 -2.36 -26.97
C ILE A 320 1.95 -0.91 -26.64
N ARG A 321 3.14 -0.47 -27.06
CA ARG A 321 3.50 0.96 -27.04
C ARG A 321 2.59 1.81 -27.93
N ASP A 322 2.20 1.32 -29.10
CA ASP A 322 1.27 1.98 -30.00
C ASP A 322 -0.12 2.16 -29.35
N LYS A 323 -0.69 1.10 -28.76
CA LYS A 323 -1.99 1.20 -28.08
C LYS A 323 -1.98 2.03 -26.78
N TYR A 324 -0.92 1.96 -25.98
CA TYR A 324 -0.93 2.49 -24.60
C TYR A 324 0.04 3.68 -24.35
N GLY A 325 0.83 4.08 -25.35
CA GLY A 325 1.93 5.05 -25.22
C GLY A 325 3.20 4.43 -24.62
N GLU A 326 4.24 5.22 -24.37
CA GLU A 326 5.43 4.73 -23.64
C GLU A 326 5.10 4.46 -22.16
N PRO A 327 5.64 3.37 -21.57
CA PRO A 327 5.40 3.03 -20.17
C PRO A 327 6.16 3.95 -19.21
N THR A 328 5.52 4.25 -18.07
CA THR A 328 6.10 5.01 -16.95
C THR A 328 7.36 4.35 -16.36
N ARG A 329 7.44 3.01 -16.40
CA ARG A 329 8.64 2.20 -16.10
C ARG A 329 8.73 0.98 -17.01
N ALA A 330 9.96 0.55 -17.28
CA ALA A 330 10.29 -0.73 -17.89
C ALA A 330 11.35 -1.45 -17.04
N SER A 331 11.32 -2.77 -16.98
CA SER A 331 12.41 -3.58 -16.42
C SER A 331 13.64 -3.53 -17.35
N SER A 332 14.81 -3.83 -16.82
CA SER A 332 16.08 -3.79 -17.57
C SER A 332 16.11 -4.75 -18.77
N GLU A 333 15.23 -5.76 -18.78
CA GLU A 333 15.06 -6.73 -19.88
C GLU A 333 13.89 -6.40 -20.81
N GLY A 334 13.15 -5.30 -20.58
CA GLY A 334 11.94 -4.94 -21.34
C GLY A 334 10.70 -5.83 -21.08
N ARG A 335 10.90 -7.03 -20.52
CA ARG A 335 9.87 -8.06 -20.21
C ARG A 335 8.84 -7.67 -19.13
N THR A 336 8.96 -6.48 -18.54
CA THR A 336 7.97 -5.97 -17.59
C THR A 336 7.83 -4.49 -17.79
N LEU A 337 6.67 -4.07 -18.27
CA LEU A 337 6.33 -2.68 -18.48
C LEU A 337 5.29 -2.25 -17.44
N LEU A 338 5.18 -0.94 -17.22
CA LEU A 338 4.29 -0.35 -16.23
C LEU A 338 3.87 1.04 -16.68
N TRP A 339 2.57 1.21 -16.94
CA TRP A 339 1.92 2.50 -17.09
C TRP A 339 1.16 2.82 -15.82
N GLN A 340 1.35 4.01 -15.27
CA GLN A 340 0.74 4.42 -14.01
C GLN A 340 -0.03 5.74 -14.19
N TYR A 341 -1.35 5.68 -13.96
CA TYR A 341 -2.27 6.80 -14.11
C TYR A 341 -2.81 7.22 -12.74
N GLY A 342 -3.02 8.53 -12.54
CA GLY A 342 -3.62 9.08 -11.31
C GLY A 342 -2.81 8.94 -10.01
N ALA A 343 -1.60 8.37 -10.05
CA ALA A 343 -0.77 8.09 -8.88
C ALA A 343 0.73 8.38 -9.13
N PRO A 344 1.52 8.78 -8.11
CA PRO A 344 2.93 9.10 -8.29
C PRO A 344 3.76 7.91 -8.81
N PRO A 345 4.65 8.10 -9.80
CA PRO A 345 5.34 7.02 -10.50
C PRO A 345 6.25 6.23 -9.56
N LEU A 346 6.12 4.90 -9.53
CA LEU A 346 6.94 4.01 -8.71
C LEU A 346 8.44 4.31 -8.88
N ASN A 347 9.19 4.34 -7.78
CA ASN A 347 10.63 4.49 -7.82
C ASN A 347 11.33 3.16 -8.21
N ALA A 348 12.62 3.24 -8.56
CA ALA A 348 13.36 2.09 -9.08
C ALA A 348 13.61 0.95 -8.05
N SER A 349 13.41 1.16 -6.75
CA SER A 349 13.45 0.07 -5.75
C SER A 349 12.06 -0.53 -5.50
N GLN A 350 11.00 0.28 -5.47
CA GLN A 350 9.61 -0.18 -5.45
C GLN A 350 9.30 -1.05 -6.67
N PHE A 351 9.65 -0.57 -7.87
CA PHE A 351 9.45 -1.30 -9.12
C PHE A 351 10.27 -2.60 -9.18
N ARG A 352 11.54 -2.60 -8.76
CA ARG A 352 12.34 -3.84 -8.67
C ARG A 352 11.85 -4.81 -7.58
N ARG A 353 11.32 -4.31 -6.46
CA ARG A 353 10.70 -5.16 -5.41
C ARG A 353 9.40 -5.80 -5.92
N TRP A 354 8.61 -5.05 -6.69
CA TRP A 354 7.40 -5.55 -7.36
C TRP A 354 7.78 -6.66 -8.36
N VAL A 355 8.69 -6.40 -9.30
CA VAL A 355 9.22 -7.41 -10.25
C VAL A 355 9.80 -8.64 -9.53
N GLY A 356 10.68 -8.47 -8.54
CA GLY A 356 11.29 -9.58 -7.81
C GLY A 356 10.31 -10.38 -6.92
N SER A 357 9.23 -9.78 -6.45
CA SER A 357 8.15 -10.52 -5.75
C SER A 357 7.40 -11.49 -6.70
N SER A 358 7.44 -11.20 -8.00
CA SER A 358 6.98 -12.05 -9.09
C SER A 358 8.08 -12.93 -9.71
N GLU A 359 9.14 -13.31 -8.96
CA GLU A 359 10.29 -14.10 -9.47
C GLU A 359 10.68 -15.39 -8.67
N VAL A 360 9.89 -15.90 -7.69
CA VAL A 360 10.33 -16.97 -6.74
C VAL A 360 9.40 -18.23 -6.51
N THR A 361 8.15 -18.34 -6.99
CA THR A 361 7.26 -19.55 -6.81
C THR A 361 6.90 -20.46 -7.99
N GLY A 362 6.74 -19.95 -9.22
CA GLY A 362 6.42 -20.75 -10.42
C GLY A 362 7.41 -21.88 -10.74
N ARG A 363 8.56 -21.97 -10.03
CA ARG A 363 9.40 -23.19 -9.95
C ARG A 363 8.70 -24.37 -9.26
N ARG A 364 7.58 -24.16 -8.57
CA ARG A 364 6.83 -25.20 -7.84
C ARG A 364 5.54 -25.65 -8.54
N THR A 365 5.16 -25.08 -9.69
CA THR A 365 3.88 -25.39 -10.36
C THR A 365 3.93 -26.48 -11.43
N SER A 366 5.12 -26.98 -11.81
CA SER A 366 5.28 -28.00 -12.87
C SER A 366 5.32 -29.46 -12.39
N ALA A 367 5.20 -29.73 -11.09
CA ALA A 367 5.29 -31.08 -10.52
C ALA A 367 3.94 -31.64 -10.02
N ALA A 368 3.30 -32.45 -10.88
CA ALA A 368 2.27 -33.46 -10.63
C ALA A 368 1.31 -33.34 -9.41
N TYR A 369 0.01 -33.26 -9.72
CA TYR A 369 -1.11 -33.24 -8.77
C TYR A 369 -1.29 -34.59 -8.01
N ARG A 370 -0.51 -34.84 -6.94
CA ARG A 370 -0.74 -35.93 -5.97
C ARG A 370 -0.43 -35.52 -4.53
N SER A 371 -1.25 -35.99 -3.58
CA SER A 371 -1.11 -35.82 -2.12
C SER A 371 -2.11 -36.73 -1.40
N PRO A 372 -1.98 -36.98 -0.07
CA PRO A 372 -0.91 -36.54 0.85
C PRO A 372 -0.24 -37.68 1.65
N MET A 373 0.84 -37.37 2.39
CA MET A 373 0.96 -37.55 3.87
C MET A 373 2.41 -37.38 4.40
N PHE A 374 2.51 -37.06 5.71
CA PHE A 374 3.69 -37.11 6.60
C PHE A 374 4.73 -35.95 6.56
N PRO A 375 5.57 -35.77 7.61
CA PRO A 375 5.15 -35.11 8.85
C PRO A 375 6.15 -34.03 9.36
N THR A 376 5.95 -33.54 10.58
CA THR A 376 6.62 -32.35 11.15
C THR A 376 8.11 -32.51 11.45
N VAL A 377 8.93 -31.60 10.91
CA VAL A 377 10.19 -31.11 11.48
C VAL A 377 10.19 -29.58 11.29
N GLY A 378 10.77 -28.82 12.22
CA GLY A 378 10.92 -27.36 12.11
C GLY A 378 12.37 -26.90 12.39
N PRO A 379 12.66 -25.59 12.46
CA PRO A 379 11.70 -24.48 12.42
C PRO A 379 12.14 -23.30 11.51
N ASP A 380 11.65 -23.22 10.27
CA ASP A 380 11.90 -22.05 9.38
C ASP A 380 10.79 -21.88 8.31
N MET A 381 10.23 -20.66 8.18
CA MET A 381 9.17 -20.23 7.22
C MET A 381 7.84 -21.06 7.31
N PRO A 382 6.77 -20.87 6.47
CA PRO A 382 6.50 -19.96 5.32
C PRO A 382 5.08 -19.28 5.30
N LYS A 383 4.64 -18.36 4.39
CA LYS A 383 4.48 -18.43 2.89
C LYS A 383 3.96 -17.10 2.26
N ASN A 384 4.28 -16.82 0.96
CA ASN A 384 3.41 -16.30 -0.16
C ASN A 384 4.19 -15.50 -1.26
N VAL A 385 4.06 -15.84 -2.58
CA VAL A 385 5.02 -15.46 -3.69
C VAL A 385 4.41 -15.60 -5.16
N LEU A 386 5.01 -15.04 -6.27
CA LEU A 386 4.91 -15.24 -7.79
C LEU A 386 6.22 -15.70 -8.57
N GLN A 387 6.29 -15.97 -9.91
CA GLN A 387 7.53 -16.28 -10.76
C GLN A 387 7.34 -16.46 -12.31
N MET A 388 8.47 -16.54 -13.08
CA MET A 388 8.65 -17.15 -14.43
C MET A 388 9.77 -18.25 -14.50
N ASN A 389 9.69 -19.23 -15.42
CA ASN A 389 10.79 -20.12 -15.86
C ASN A 389 10.62 -20.57 -17.34
N ASP A 390 11.59 -21.31 -17.88
CA ASP A 390 11.74 -21.84 -19.25
C ASP A 390 10.59 -22.72 -19.84
N ASP A 391 9.47 -22.89 -19.14
CA ASP A 391 8.40 -23.84 -19.50
C ASP A 391 7.00 -23.18 -19.64
N GLY A 392 6.90 -21.85 -19.68
CA GLY A 392 5.68 -21.14 -20.10
C GLY A 392 5.24 -19.91 -19.27
N ILE A 393 4.26 -19.17 -19.81
CA ILE A 393 3.75 -17.90 -19.26
C ILE A 393 2.63 -18.09 -18.21
N SER A 394 2.64 -17.27 -17.15
CA SER A 394 1.50 -17.06 -16.26
C SER A 394 1.40 -15.62 -15.76
N PHE A 395 0.19 -15.06 -15.76
CA PHE A 395 -0.11 -13.70 -15.27
C PHE A 395 -0.71 -13.78 -13.86
N ARG A 396 -0.47 -12.73 -13.05
CA ARG A 396 -1.17 -12.43 -11.78
C ARG A 396 -0.97 -10.96 -11.43
N PHE A 397 -1.99 -10.33 -10.83
CA PHE A 397 -1.80 -9.12 -10.04
C PHE A 397 -2.48 -9.29 -8.67
N ALA A 398 -1.83 -8.82 -7.61
CA ALA A 398 -2.42 -8.71 -6.28
C ALA A 398 -1.72 -7.62 -5.47
N GLY A 399 -2.43 -7.00 -4.52
CA GLY A 399 -1.82 -6.47 -3.31
C GLY A 399 -1.85 -7.55 -2.23
N GLN A 400 -0.81 -7.65 -1.41
CA GLN A 400 -0.55 -8.82 -0.56
C GLN A 400 -0.49 -8.46 0.93
N GLU A 401 -0.98 -9.39 1.76
CA GLU A 401 -0.54 -9.57 3.14
C GLU A 401 -0.07 -11.02 3.34
N HIS A 402 0.75 -11.23 4.37
CA HIS A 402 0.43 -12.22 5.41
C HIS A 402 1.17 -11.90 6.71
N VAL A 403 0.56 -12.27 7.82
CA VAL A 403 1.19 -12.39 9.14
C VAL A 403 0.94 -13.82 9.62
N ASP A 404 1.97 -14.47 10.16
CA ASP A 404 1.86 -15.84 10.67
C ASP A 404 1.02 -15.91 11.95
N ALA A 405 0.18 -16.95 12.05
CA ALA A 405 -0.58 -17.27 13.25
C ALA A 405 -0.30 -18.72 13.69
N GLY A 406 0.49 -18.89 14.75
CA GLY A 406 0.90 -20.22 15.23
C GLY A 406 0.40 -20.55 16.64
N ARG A 407 -0.41 -21.62 16.77
CA ARG A 407 -0.04 -22.85 17.54
C ARG A 407 -1.14 -23.92 17.64
N SER A 408 -0.77 -25.13 17.18
CA SER A 408 -1.06 -26.48 17.73
C SER A 408 -2.49 -26.90 18.15
N LEU A 409 -3.04 -27.87 17.39
CA LEU A 409 -3.53 -29.19 17.84
C LEU A 409 -3.57 -30.13 16.59
N GLY A 410 -3.56 -31.47 16.73
CA GLY A 410 -3.49 -32.40 15.57
C GLY A 410 -3.62 -33.88 15.95
N VAL A 411 -3.47 -34.84 15.01
CA VAL A 411 -3.22 -36.32 15.20
C VAL A 411 -3.22 -37.13 13.86
N HIS A 412 -2.28 -38.09 13.67
CA HIS A 412 -2.29 -39.28 12.75
C HIS A 412 -2.32 -39.08 11.19
N VAL A 413 -2.43 -40.09 10.28
CA VAL A 413 -1.67 -41.37 9.93
C VAL A 413 -2.43 -42.07 8.73
N THR A 414 -1.97 -42.91 7.77
CA THR A 414 -0.73 -43.61 7.28
C THR A 414 -0.72 -43.69 5.70
N PRO A 415 0.35 -44.18 4.99
CA PRO A 415 0.55 -44.00 3.54
C PRO A 415 0.75 -45.30 2.69
N HIS A 416 0.85 -45.18 1.34
CA HIS A 416 1.55 -46.13 0.44
C HIS A 416 1.78 -45.55 -0.99
N GLY A 417 2.85 -45.98 -1.69
CA GLY A 417 2.97 -45.89 -3.16
C GLY A 417 4.24 -45.19 -3.72
N GLN A 418 4.90 -45.80 -4.71
CA GLN A 418 6.10 -45.30 -5.41
C GLN A 418 5.81 -44.93 -6.88
N GLY A 419 6.73 -44.22 -7.56
CA GLY A 419 6.74 -44.05 -9.02
C GLY A 419 7.60 -42.86 -9.50
N THR A 420 8.36 -43.01 -10.59
CA THR A 420 9.44 -42.07 -10.99
C THR A 420 9.43 -41.69 -12.48
N SER A 421 9.86 -40.44 -12.78
CA SER A 421 10.60 -40.01 -14.01
C SER A 421 9.95 -40.20 -15.41
N HIS A 422 10.35 -39.53 -16.50
CA HIS A 422 10.92 -38.18 -16.77
C HIS A 422 10.87 -38.01 -18.30
N PHE A 423 10.56 -36.82 -18.83
CA PHE A 423 11.08 -36.32 -20.12
C PHE A 423 10.95 -34.79 -20.17
N ARG A 424 11.73 -34.12 -21.03
CA ARG A 424 11.88 -32.65 -21.06
C ARG A 424 12.20 -32.18 -22.49
N THR A 425 11.57 -31.08 -22.91
CA THR A 425 11.87 -30.32 -24.15
C THR A 425 11.78 -28.84 -23.82
N LEU A 426 12.70 -28.02 -24.34
CA LEU A 426 12.83 -26.59 -24.01
C LEU A 426 12.10 -25.70 -25.03
N LEU A 427 11.52 -24.59 -24.57
CA LEU A 427 11.05 -23.47 -25.41
C LEU A 427 11.47 -22.14 -24.76
N THR A 428 11.59 -21.08 -25.56
CA THR A 428 12.05 -19.75 -25.10
C THR A 428 10.97 -18.70 -25.31
N GLU A 429 10.47 -18.12 -24.22
CA GLU A 429 9.29 -17.23 -24.22
C GLU A 429 9.54 -15.92 -23.43
N GLY A 430 8.63 -14.95 -23.56
CA GLY A 430 8.70 -13.63 -22.93
C GLY A 430 7.31 -13.05 -22.63
N VAL A 431 7.23 -12.12 -21.66
CA VAL A 431 5.97 -11.69 -21.01
C VAL A 431 5.88 -10.15 -20.98
N MET A 432 4.71 -9.60 -20.61
CA MET A 432 4.46 -8.16 -20.47
C MET A 432 3.32 -7.86 -19.47
N ALA A 433 3.22 -6.62 -18.97
CA ALA A 433 2.17 -6.17 -18.04
C ALA A 433 1.87 -4.67 -18.18
N ILE A 434 0.72 -4.21 -17.64
CA ILE A 434 0.25 -2.81 -17.53
C ILE A 434 -0.61 -2.68 -16.26
N GLY A 435 -0.44 -1.67 -15.39
CA GLY A 435 -1.45 -1.38 -14.34
C GLY A 435 -0.98 -0.53 -13.14
N SER A 436 -1.91 0.21 -12.53
CA SER A 436 -1.65 1.20 -11.45
C SER A 436 -1.84 0.69 -10.00
N THR A 437 -1.47 1.51 -9.02
CA THR A 437 -1.26 1.15 -7.60
C THR A 437 -2.52 1.13 -6.71
N ARG A 438 -2.60 0.15 -5.79
CA ARG A 438 -3.81 -0.24 -5.01
C ARG A 438 -4.13 0.54 -3.71
N TYR A 439 -3.33 1.54 -3.31
CA TYR A 439 -3.21 1.89 -1.88
C TYR A 439 -4.39 2.69 -1.25
N ALA A 440 -5.12 3.48 -2.04
CA ALA A 440 -6.20 4.33 -1.54
C ALA A 440 -7.52 3.59 -1.28
N THR A 441 -7.94 2.76 -2.25
CA THR A 441 -9.26 2.09 -2.26
C THR A 441 -9.49 1.21 -1.02
N GLN A 442 -8.43 0.56 -0.53
CA GLN A 442 -8.52 -0.41 0.57
C GLN A 442 -8.81 0.26 1.92
N GLN A 443 -8.51 1.55 2.11
CA GLN A 443 -8.85 2.27 3.36
C GLN A 443 -10.31 2.73 3.40
N MET A 444 -10.82 3.23 2.26
CA MET A 444 -12.25 3.54 2.13
C MET A 444 -13.10 2.28 2.27
N ALA A 445 -12.64 1.16 1.68
CA ALA A 445 -13.26 -0.15 1.87
C ALA A 445 -13.24 -0.58 3.34
N SER A 446 -12.10 -0.54 4.04
CA SER A 446 -12.00 -1.04 5.43
C SER A 446 -12.83 -0.23 6.43
N ALA A 447 -12.77 1.10 6.39
CA ALA A 447 -13.52 1.92 7.35
C ALA A 447 -15.04 1.75 7.17
N ALA A 448 -15.50 1.73 5.92
CA ALA A 448 -16.91 1.52 5.63
C ALA A 448 -17.32 0.04 5.77
N LEU A 449 -16.41 -0.93 5.65
CA LEU A 449 -16.68 -2.34 5.99
C LEU A 449 -16.98 -2.49 7.48
N ASP A 450 -16.22 -1.81 8.34
CA ASP A 450 -16.51 -1.76 9.79
C ASP A 450 -17.88 -1.09 10.07
N GLU A 451 -18.27 -0.06 9.30
CA GLU A 451 -19.61 0.57 9.40
C GLU A 451 -20.74 -0.36 8.89
N HIS A 452 -20.52 -1.06 7.79
CA HIS A 452 -21.46 -2.02 7.18
C HIS A 452 -21.62 -3.26 8.07
N GLU A 453 -20.53 -3.77 8.65
CA GLU A 453 -20.55 -4.83 9.66
C GLU A 453 -21.33 -4.40 10.91
N GLN A 454 -21.18 -3.15 11.37
CA GLN A 454 -21.99 -2.59 12.45
C GLN A 454 -23.47 -2.46 12.06
N ALA A 455 -23.78 -1.97 10.86
CA ALA A 455 -25.14 -1.85 10.37
C ALA A 455 -25.84 -3.22 10.23
N LEU A 456 -25.13 -4.23 9.70
CA LEU A 456 -25.60 -5.61 9.56
C LEU A 456 -25.74 -6.29 10.92
N ARG A 457 -24.82 -6.07 11.88
CA ARG A 457 -25.01 -6.51 13.28
C ARG A 457 -26.26 -5.90 13.91
N GLN A 458 -26.48 -4.58 13.77
CA GLN A 458 -27.69 -3.93 14.28
C GLN A 458 -28.96 -4.45 13.60
N ALA A 459 -28.93 -4.71 12.29
CA ALA A 459 -30.06 -5.29 11.55
C ALA A 459 -30.36 -6.73 11.99
N ALA A 460 -29.33 -7.55 12.22
CA ALA A 460 -29.46 -8.92 12.74
C ALA A 460 -30.03 -8.94 14.17
N LEU A 461 -29.57 -8.03 15.05
CA LEU A 461 -30.11 -7.86 16.39
C LEU A 461 -31.58 -7.43 16.36
N LYS A 462 -31.96 -6.47 15.50
CA LYS A 462 -33.37 -6.05 15.32
C LYS A 462 -34.27 -7.16 14.77
N ARG A 463 -33.73 -8.13 14.01
CA ARG A 463 -34.47 -9.31 13.53
C ARG A 463 -34.65 -10.39 14.61
N LYS A 464 -33.73 -10.49 15.58
CA LYS A 464 -33.91 -11.29 16.80
C LYS A 464 -34.75 -10.50 17.83
N GLY A 465 -36.02 -10.27 17.49
CA GLY A 465 -36.99 -9.62 18.39
C GLY A 465 -37.05 -10.32 19.76
N PRO A 466 -37.48 -9.61 20.82
CA PRO A 466 -37.43 -10.13 22.19
C PRO A 466 -38.17 -11.45 22.29
N ALA A 467 -37.50 -12.48 22.81
CA ALA A 467 -38.11 -13.76 23.10
C ALA A 467 -39.18 -13.59 24.19
N LEU A 468 -40.41 -14.02 23.88
CA LEU A 468 -41.52 -14.20 24.81
C LEU A 468 -41.46 -15.60 25.42
#